data_AF-A0A2S6CPZ6-F1
#
_entry.id   AF-A0A2S6CPZ6-F1
#
_cell.length_a   1.000
_cell.length_b   1.000
_cell.length_c   1.000
_cell.angle_alpha   90.00
_cell.angle_beta   90.00
_cell.angle_gamma   90.00
#
_symmetry.space_group_name_H-M   'P 1'
#
loop_
_entity.id
_entity.type
_entity.pdbx_description
1 polymer ?
#
loop_
_entity_poly.entity_id
_entity_poly.type
_entity_poly.pdbx_seq_one_letter_code
_entity_poly.pdbx_strand_id
1 'polypeptide(L)'
;MNLKQRLQNHLREVARERNPYMDSAAHFFVQEYIRQQLGQWGSVEIHTFEVRGKSCKNLILNLPGATANQQTGVAVLLEFARSFAETPARYPLRLVAFDMEEYGLLGSADYAAHLHQQKQPLRLMISLEMLGYRDATPGSQKYPFPLQFFYPNRG
;
A
#
# COMPACT_ATOMS: atom_id res chain seq x y z
N MET A 1 7.10 -19.15 8.23
CA MET A 1 7.72 -17.80 8.36
C MET A 1 6.91 -16.98 9.36
N ASN A 2 7.55 -16.24 10.27
CA ASN A 2 6.85 -15.44 11.28
C ASN A 2 6.42 -14.06 10.73
N LEU A 3 5.55 -13.34 11.46
CA LEU A 3 5.03 -12.02 11.08
C LEU A 3 6.14 -11.02 10.76
N LYS A 4 7.11 -10.84 11.68
CA LYS A 4 8.23 -9.90 11.50
C LYS A 4 8.97 -10.15 10.19
N GLN A 5 9.25 -11.41 9.86
CA GLN A 5 10.01 -11.77 8.67
C GLN A 5 9.19 -11.65 7.37
N ARG A 6 7.86 -11.82 7.41
CA ARG A 6 7.00 -11.42 6.30
C ARG A 6 7.07 -9.91 6.09
N LEU A 7 6.78 -9.12 7.13
CA LEU A 7 6.85 -7.65 7.06
C LEU A 7 8.19 -7.16 6.49
N GLN A 8 9.31 -7.75 6.92
CA GLN A 8 10.65 -7.45 6.40
C GLN A 8 10.84 -7.79 4.91
N ASN A 9 10.32 -8.91 4.42
CA ASN A 9 10.38 -9.25 2.99
C ASN A 9 9.54 -8.26 2.16
N HIS A 10 8.33 -7.99 2.62
CA HIS A 10 7.40 -7.04 2.03
C HIS A 10 7.96 -5.61 1.95
N LEU A 11 8.61 -5.15 3.02
CA LEU A 11 9.31 -3.88 3.06
C LEU A 11 10.49 -3.81 2.07
N ARG A 12 11.20 -4.91 1.79
CA ARG A 12 12.32 -4.90 0.81
C ARG A 12 11.86 -4.62 -0.62
N GLU A 13 10.70 -5.16 -1.01
CA GLU A 13 10.16 -4.94 -2.36
C GLU A 13 9.54 -3.54 -2.51
N VAL A 14 8.97 -2.99 -1.44
CA VAL A 14 8.14 -1.78 -1.47
C VAL A 14 8.87 -0.51 -0.99
N ALA A 15 9.84 -0.60 -0.10
CA ALA A 15 10.61 0.54 0.41
C ALA A 15 11.76 0.89 -0.55
N ARG A 16 11.38 1.35 -1.74
CA ARG A 16 12.27 1.75 -2.83
C ARG A 16 11.92 3.17 -3.29
N GLU A 17 12.79 3.78 -4.09
CA GLU A 17 12.45 4.98 -4.85
C GLU A 17 11.26 4.64 -5.78
N ARG A 18 10.21 5.46 -5.77
CA ARG A 18 8.92 5.17 -6.45
C ARG A 18 8.39 6.39 -7.21
N ASN A 19 9.21 7.42 -7.40
CA ASN A 19 8.81 8.64 -8.08
C ASN A 19 8.33 8.33 -9.54
N PRO A 20 7.03 8.49 -9.87
CA PRO A 20 6.47 8.06 -11.15
C PRO A 20 6.89 8.95 -12.33
N TYR A 21 7.71 9.99 -12.09
CA TYR A 21 8.32 10.83 -13.11
C TYR A 21 9.83 10.58 -13.27
N MET A 22 10.52 10.05 -12.26
CA MET A 22 11.97 9.84 -12.26
C MET A 22 12.38 8.35 -12.35
N ASP A 23 11.62 7.43 -11.76
CA ASP A 23 11.82 5.97 -11.86
C ASP A 23 10.49 5.24 -12.09
N SER A 24 10.02 5.28 -13.35
CA SER A 24 8.81 4.60 -13.79
C SER A 24 8.91 3.07 -13.73
N ALA A 25 10.13 2.51 -13.76
CA ALA A 25 10.35 1.07 -13.69
C ALA A 25 10.16 0.54 -12.26
N ALA A 26 10.71 1.23 -11.26
CA ALA A 26 10.47 0.90 -9.86
C ALA A 26 9.01 1.15 -9.45
N HIS A 27 8.38 2.24 -9.92
CA HIS A 27 6.94 2.48 -9.68
C HIS A 27 6.08 1.35 -10.24
N PHE A 28 6.31 0.96 -11.50
CA PHE A 28 5.58 -0.16 -12.13
C PHE A 28 5.83 -1.50 -11.42
N PHE A 29 7.07 -1.80 -11.03
CA PHE A 29 7.39 -3.00 -10.26
C PHE A 29 6.63 -3.05 -8.93
N VAL A 30 6.58 -1.94 -8.20
CA VAL A 30 5.84 -1.86 -6.93
C VAL A 30 4.32 -1.97 -7.17
N GLN A 31 3.77 -1.30 -8.18
CA GLN A 31 2.35 -1.45 -8.56
C GLN A 31 1.99 -2.92 -8.89
N GLU A 32 2.80 -3.60 -9.69
CA GLU A 32 2.56 -5.00 -10.07
C GLU A 32 2.75 -5.95 -8.88
N TYR A 33 3.73 -5.69 -8.00
CA TYR A 33 3.89 -6.42 -6.75
C TYR A 33 2.67 -6.25 -5.83
N ILE A 34 2.16 -5.03 -5.64
CA ILE A 34 0.90 -4.78 -4.89
C ILE A 34 -0.23 -5.61 -5.51
N ARG A 35 -0.40 -5.55 -6.84
CA ARG A 35 -1.49 -6.22 -7.55
C ARG A 35 -1.41 -7.74 -7.42
N GLN A 36 -0.22 -8.35 -7.54
CA GLN A 36 -0.02 -9.79 -7.35
C GLN A 36 -0.23 -10.22 -5.89
N GLN A 37 0.21 -9.40 -4.93
CA GLN A 37 0.06 -9.71 -3.51
C GLN A 37 -1.38 -9.51 -3.00
N LEU A 38 -2.17 -8.59 -3.60
CA LEU A 38 -3.61 -8.51 -3.40
C LEU A 38 -4.36 -9.64 -4.12
N GLY A 39 -3.96 -9.96 -5.34
CA GLY A 39 -4.65 -10.89 -6.25
C GLY A 39 -4.63 -12.36 -5.82
N GLN A 40 -3.76 -12.72 -4.88
CA GLN A 40 -3.84 -14.01 -4.20
C GLN A 40 -5.14 -14.16 -3.37
N TRP A 41 -5.73 -13.05 -2.90
CA TRP A 41 -6.80 -13.01 -1.88
C TRP A 41 -8.16 -12.53 -2.41
N GLY A 42 -8.27 -12.30 -3.71
CA GLY A 42 -9.50 -11.93 -4.39
C GLY A 42 -9.27 -11.14 -5.67
N SER A 43 -10.34 -10.69 -6.31
CA SER A 43 -10.25 -9.85 -7.50
C SER A 43 -9.75 -8.44 -7.13
N VAL A 44 -8.73 -7.96 -7.86
CA VAL A 44 -8.17 -6.62 -7.68
C VAL A 44 -8.77 -5.69 -8.72
N GLU A 45 -9.61 -4.78 -8.26
CA GLU A 45 -10.16 -3.67 -9.03
C GLU A 45 -9.06 -2.60 -9.21
N ILE A 46 -8.93 -2.08 -10.44
CA ILE A 46 -7.93 -1.06 -10.79
C ILE A 46 -8.67 0.23 -11.16
N HIS A 47 -8.84 1.11 -10.19
CA HIS A 47 -9.38 2.45 -10.44
C HIS A 47 -8.29 3.32 -11.07
N THR A 48 -8.48 3.66 -12.34
CA THR A 48 -7.51 4.38 -13.16
C THR A 48 -7.95 5.84 -13.33
N PHE A 49 -7.01 6.76 -13.12
CA PHE A 49 -7.22 8.21 -13.19
C PHE A 49 -6.07 8.88 -13.95
N GLU A 50 -6.19 10.17 -14.30
CA GLU A 50 -5.12 10.93 -14.97
C GLU A 50 -4.57 12.07 -14.11
N VAL A 51 -3.24 12.16 -14.02
CA VAL A 51 -2.54 13.29 -13.42
C VAL A 51 -1.53 13.85 -14.42
N ARG A 52 -1.78 15.09 -14.88
CA ARG A 52 -0.89 15.84 -15.78
C ARG A 52 -0.51 15.05 -17.05
N GLY A 53 -1.48 14.34 -17.65
CA GLY A 53 -1.27 13.52 -18.84
C GLY A 53 -0.56 12.19 -18.61
N LYS A 54 -0.45 11.72 -17.35
CA LYS A 54 -0.08 10.33 -17.02
C LYS A 54 -1.27 9.59 -16.43
N SER A 55 -1.46 8.34 -16.87
CA SER A 55 -2.39 7.39 -16.25
C SER A 55 -1.80 6.85 -14.93
N CYS A 56 -2.50 7.10 -13.82
CA CYS A 56 -2.19 6.66 -12.46
C CYS A 56 -3.24 5.63 -11.99
N LYS A 57 -2.90 4.79 -11.00
CA LYS A 57 -3.71 3.58 -10.69
C LYS A 57 -3.79 3.29 -9.19
N ASN A 58 -4.99 3.47 -8.64
CA ASN A 58 -5.33 2.93 -7.32
C ASN A 58 -5.62 1.43 -7.45
N LEU A 59 -5.16 0.63 -6.49
CA LEU A 59 -5.39 -0.82 -6.45
C LEU A 59 -6.30 -1.16 -5.28
N ILE A 60 -7.44 -1.78 -5.58
CA ILE A 60 -8.56 -1.99 -4.64
C ILE A 60 -8.83 -3.49 -4.55
N LEU A 61 -8.73 -4.05 -3.35
CA LEU A 61 -9.25 -5.39 -3.05
C LEU A 61 -10.54 -5.25 -2.25
N ASN A 62 -11.63 -5.75 -2.82
CA ASN A 62 -12.93 -5.88 -2.16
C ASN A 62 -12.97 -7.25 -1.47
N LEU A 63 -12.97 -7.30 -0.14
CA LEU A 63 -13.11 -8.55 0.62
C LEU A 63 -14.58 -8.76 1.05
N PRO A 64 -15.20 -9.90 0.68
CA PRO A 64 -16.54 -10.24 1.13
C PRO A 64 -16.54 -10.55 2.64
N GLY A 65 -17.66 -10.26 3.29
CA GLY A 65 -17.88 -10.77 4.65
C GLY A 65 -18.02 -12.29 4.64
N ALA A 66 -17.27 -12.96 5.53
CA ALA A 66 -17.38 -14.39 5.85
C ALA A 66 -17.14 -15.40 4.71
N THR A 67 -16.03 -15.33 3.95
CA THR A 67 -15.28 -16.51 3.42
C THR A 67 -13.95 -16.17 2.70
N ALA A 68 -12.95 -17.07 2.78
CA ALA A 68 -11.67 -17.16 2.02
C ALA A 68 -10.52 -16.15 2.34
N ASN A 69 -9.25 -16.54 2.09
CA ASN A 69 -7.98 -16.19 2.83
C ASN A 69 -6.95 -15.29 2.01
N GLN A 70 -5.61 -15.02 2.22
CA GLN A 70 -4.47 -15.54 3.05
C GLN A 70 -2.99 -14.88 3.06
N GLN A 71 -2.66 -13.54 3.15
CA GLN A 71 -1.29 -12.84 3.41
C GLN A 71 -0.43 -12.32 2.23
N THR A 72 0.17 -11.11 2.18
CA THR A 72 0.24 -9.96 3.10
C THR A 72 0.70 -8.66 2.40
N GLY A 73 0.62 -7.49 3.09
CA GLY A 73 1.42 -6.31 2.73
C GLY A 73 0.72 -4.94 2.54
N VAL A 74 0.96 -4.14 1.51
CA VAL A 74 2.22 -4.23 0.80
C VAL A 74 3.37 -4.24 1.81
N ALA A 75 3.19 -3.64 3.00
CA ALA A 75 3.63 -4.20 4.29
C ALA A 75 2.52 -4.47 5.36
N VAL A 76 1.52 -3.59 5.60
CA VAL A 76 0.42 -3.83 6.61
C VAL A 76 -1.03 -3.98 6.07
N LEU A 77 -1.51 -3.11 5.17
CA LEU A 77 -2.83 -3.18 4.50
C LEU A 77 -3.28 -4.56 3.93
N LEU A 78 -2.41 -5.37 3.32
CA LEU A 78 -2.67 -6.76 2.97
C LEU A 78 -2.26 -7.80 4.06
N GLU A 79 -1.57 -7.47 5.18
CA GLU A 79 -1.68 -8.31 6.41
C GLU A 79 -3.13 -8.23 6.91
N PHE A 80 -3.80 -7.09 6.76
CA PHE A 80 -5.25 -7.02 6.92
C PHE A 80 -5.99 -7.83 5.83
N ALA A 81 -5.46 -7.96 4.60
CA ALA A 81 -5.96 -8.93 3.62
C ALA A 81 -5.65 -10.42 3.95
N ARG A 82 -4.71 -10.76 4.83
CA ARG A 82 -4.73 -12.06 5.52
C ARG A 82 -5.85 -12.07 6.51
N SER A 83 -5.80 -11.15 7.45
CA SER A 83 -6.51 -11.24 8.72
C SER A 83 -8.01 -11.25 8.49
N PHE A 84 -8.51 -10.39 7.60
CA PHE A 84 -9.93 -10.31 7.22
C PHE A 84 -10.33 -11.26 6.09
N ALA A 85 -9.45 -12.18 5.74
CA ALA A 85 -9.72 -13.24 4.78
C ALA A 85 -9.73 -14.60 5.55
N GLU A 86 -8.69 -14.91 6.33
CA GLU A 86 -8.70 -16.02 7.29
C GLU A 86 -9.75 -15.85 8.40
N THR A 87 -9.99 -14.61 8.86
CA THR A 87 -10.97 -14.27 9.90
C THR A 87 -11.79 -13.05 9.46
N PRO A 88 -12.78 -13.24 8.56
CA PRO A 88 -13.49 -12.12 7.96
C PRO A 88 -14.23 -11.22 8.94
N ALA A 89 -14.19 -9.92 8.67
CA ALA A 89 -14.87 -8.92 9.49
C ALA A 89 -16.40 -9.04 9.37
N ARG A 90 -17.11 -8.55 10.40
CA ARG A 90 -18.58 -8.48 10.47
C ARG A 90 -19.21 -7.63 9.34
N TYR A 91 -18.42 -6.81 8.65
CA TYR A 91 -18.84 -5.94 7.55
C TYR A 91 -17.84 -6.08 6.39
N PRO A 92 -18.27 -5.95 5.12
CA PRO A 92 -17.37 -5.96 3.97
C PRO A 92 -16.29 -4.88 4.07
N LEU A 93 -15.10 -5.17 3.56
CA LEU A 93 -13.95 -4.27 3.63
C LEU A 93 -13.41 -3.96 2.23
N ARG A 94 -12.91 -2.74 2.06
CA ARG A 94 -12.06 -2.35 0.93
C ARG A 94 -10.66 -2.05 1.44
N LEU A 95 -9.68 -2.68 0.82
CA LEU A 95 -8.26 -2.46 1.09
C LEU A 95 -7.70 -1.77 -0.15
N VAL A 96 -7.40 -0.47 -0.02
CA VAL A 96 -7.05 0.40 -1.14
C VAL A 96 -5.62 0.91 -0.99
N ALA A 97 -4.78 0.63 -1.98
CA ALA A 97 -3.51 1.31 -2.16
C ALA A 97 -3.72 2.52 -3.09
N PHE A 98 -3.57 3.72 -2.54
CA PHE A 98 -3.67 4.97 -3.30
C PHE A 98 -2.35 5.31 -4.00
N ASP A 99 -2.46 5.79 -5.23
CA ASP A 99 -1.34 6.33 -6.02
C ASP A 99 -1.29 7.87 -5.88
N MET A 100 -0.14 8.48 -6.19
CA MET A 100 0.05 9.94 -6.19
C MET A 100 -0.26 10.67 -4.87
N GLU A 101 -0.01 10.01 -3.73
CA GLU A 101 -0.13 10.58 -2.38
C GLU A 101 0.82 11.78 -2.20
N GLU A 102 2.13 11.56 -2.36
CA GLU A 102 3.22 12.55 -2.24
C GLU A 102 3.06 13.81 -3.14
N TYR A 103 2.13 13.78 -4.10
CA TYR A 103 1.81 14.87 -5.03
C TYR A 103 0.53 15.65 -4.67
N GLY A 104 -0.02 15.44 -3.47
CA GLY A 104 -1.21 16.12 -2.95
C GLY A 104 -2.44 15.22 -2.86
N LEU A 105 -2.28 13.99 -2.36
CA LEU A 105 -3.36 13.04 -2.07
C LEU A 105 -4.20 12.62 -3.29
N LEU A 106 -3.71 12.82 -4.51
CA LEU A 106 -4.51 12.92 -5.74
C LEU A 106 -5.36 11.65 -6.01
N GLY A 107 -4.77 10.45 -5.89
CA GLY A 107 -5.51 9.21 -6.08
C GLY A 107 -6.60 8.98 -5.03
N SER A 108 -6.41 9.46 -3.80
CA SER A 108 -7.45 9.36 -2.77
C SER A 108 -8.57 10.37 -2.96
N ALA A 109 -8.26 11.57 -3.46
CA ALA A 109 -9.22 12.61 -3.76
C ALA A 109 -10.17 12.22 -4.92
N ASP A 110 -9.62 11.68 -6.01
CA ASP A 110 -10.42 11.18 -7.13
C ASP A 110 -11.31 10.00 -6.70
N TYR A 111 -10.74 9.00 -6.02
CA TYR A 111 -11.52 7.85 -5.55
C TYR A 111 -12.62 8.26 -4.55
N ALA A 112 -12.38 9.24 -3.68
CA ALA A 112 -13.41 9.79 -2.81
C ALA A 112 -14.55 10.48 -3.59
N ALA A 113 -14.22 11.25 -4.63
CA ALA A 113 -15.21 11.87 -5.52
C ALA A 113 -16.00 10.81 -6.32
N HIS A 114 -15.34 9.78 -6.83
CA HIS A 114 -15.94 8.64 -7.52
C HIS A 114 -16.95 7.89 -6.64
N LEU A 115 -16.58 7.57 -5.40
CA LEU A 115 -17.48 6.92 -4.45
C LEU A 115 -18.65 7.82 -4.02
N HIS A 116 -18.42 9.14 -3.91
CA HIS A 116 -19.49 10.11 -3.65
C HIS A 116 -20.49 10.18 -4.81
N GLN A 117 -20.00 10.21 -6.06
CA GLN A 117 -20.83 10.21 -7.27
C GLN A 117 -21.69 8.93 -7.37
N GLN A 118 -21.11 7.77 -7.02
CA GLN A 118 -21.82 6.49 -6.92
C GLN A 118 -22.78 6.40 -5.72
N LYS A 119 -22.79 7.39 -4.81
CA LYS A 119 -23.52 7.38 -3.54
C LYS A 119 -23.22 6.15 -2.68
N GLN A 120 -21.98 5.65 -2.76
CA GLN A 120 -21.56 4.44 -2.05
C GLN A 120 -21.64 4.66 -0.53
N PRO A 121 -22.42 3.85 0.23
CA PRO A 121 -22.41 3.92 1.68
C PRO A 121 -21.04 3.53 2.24
N LEU A 122 -20.36 4.49 2.86
CA LEU A 122 -19.11 4.30 3.61
C LEU A 122 -19.38 4.49 5.10
N ARG A 123 -18.92 3.54 5.93
CA ARG A 123 -19.13 3.57 7.39
C ARG A 123 -17.94 4.11 8.17
N LEU A 124 -16.73 3.84 7.68
CA LEU A 124 -15.47 4.23 8.30
C LEU A 124 -14.36 4.16 7.24
N MET A 125 -13.39 5.07 7.31
CA MET A 125 -12.08 4.94 6.68
C MET A 125 -11.02 4.93 7.78
N ILE A 126 -9.99 4.11 7.62
CA ILE A 126 -8.78 4.13 8.46
C ILE A 126 -7.61 4.37 7.49
N SER A 127 -6.93 5.51 7.62
CA SER A 127 -5.66 5.73 6.91
C SER A 127 -4.52 5.01 7.65
N LEU A 128 -3.54 4.52 6.90
CA LEU A 128 -2.34 3.87 7.44
C LEU A 128 -1.11 4.59 6.88
N GLU A 129 -0.52 5.45 7.70
CA GLU A 129 0.52 6.39 7.28
C GLU A 129 1.73 6.33 8.22
N MET A 130 2.93 6.66 7.71
CA MET A 130 4.21 6.69 8.45
C MET A 130 4.49 5.47 9.36
N LEU A 131 4.05 4.27 8.97
CA LEU A 131 4.33 3.00 9.68
C LEU A 131 5.80 2.59 9.54
N GLY A 132 6.66 3.22 10.34
CA GLY A 132 8.11 3.05 10.29
C GLY A 132 8.61 1.66 10.69
N TYR A 133 9.71 1.23 10.07
CA TYR A 133 10.46 0.03 10.42
C TYR A 133 11.78 0.41 11.09
N ARG A 134 12.15 -0.30 12.17
CA ARG A 134 13.38 -0.08 12.94
C ARG A 134 14.32 -1.27 12.81
N ASP A 135 15.56 -1.02 12.41
CA ASP A 135 16.62 -2.04 12.35
C ASP A 135 17.87 -1.60 13.13
N ALA A 136 18.15 -2.29 14.23
CA ALA A 136 19.26 -1.98 15.12
C ALA A 136 20.65 -2.37 14.58
N THR A 137 20.71 -3.05 13.42
CA THR A 137 21.97 -3.45 12.77
C THR A 137 22.77 -2.20 12.36
N PRO A 138 24.06 -2.06 12.73
CA PRO A 138 24.87 -0.91 12.31
C PRO A 138 24.95 -0.78 10.78
N GLY A 139 24.70 0.42 10.25
CA GLY A 139 24.68 0.68 8.81
C GLY A 139 23.37 0.30 8.10
N SER A 140 22.33 -0.13 8.83
CA SER A 140 21.00 -0.42 8.27
C SER A 140 20.31 0.84 7.72
N GLN A 141 20.50 1.97 8.40
CA GLN A 141 19.82 3.22 8.10
C GLN A 141 20.64 4.04 7.10
N LYS A 142 19.99 4.44 6.01
CA LYS A 142 20.53 5.37 5.02
C LYS A 142 19.71 6.66 5.03
N TYR A 143 20.36 7.76 4.70
CA TYR A 143 19.75 9.09 4.57
C TYR A 143 20.37 9.82 3.37
N PRO A 144 19.65 10.73 2.70
CA PRO A 144 20.27 11.63 1.74
C PRO A 144 21.28 12.56 2.43
N PHE A 145 22.29 13.00 1.68
CA PHE A 145 23.23 14.03 2.14
C PHE A 145 22.46 15.35 2.40
N PRO A 146 22.74 16.10 3.48
CA PRO A 146 23.76 15.87 4.51
C PRO A 146 23.22 15.15 5.77
N LEU A 147 21.96 14.68 5.78
CA LEU A 147 21.28 14.18 6.99
C LEU A 147 22.02 13.01 7.66
N GLN A 148 22.77 12.22 6.90
CA GLN A 148 23.65 11.14 7.39
C GLN A 148 24.68 11.57 8.47
N PHE A 149 24.98 12.86 8.62
CA PHE A 149 25.90 13.37 9.65
C PHE A 149 25.19 13.74 10.96
N PHE A 150 23.86 13.89 10.95
CA PHE A 150 23.05 14.35 12.08
C PHE A 150 22.22 13.24 12.72
N TYR A 151 21.97 12.15 12.00
CA TYR A 151 21.12 11.04 12.43
C TYR A 151 21.92 9.72 12.54
N PRO A 152 21.54 8.81 13.46
CA PRO A 152 22.28 7.56 13.68
C PRO A 152 22.20 6.61 12.48
N ASN A 153 23.29 5.87 12.23
CA ASN A 153 23.39 4.89 11.13
C ASN A 153 22.62 3.57 11.37
N ARG A 154 21.68 3.55 12.33
CA ARG A 154 20.81 2.44 12.71
C ARG A 154 19.55 2.98 13.38
N GLY A 155 18.46 2.22 13.32
CA GLY A 155 17.19 2.56 13.96
C GLY A 155 17.22 2.42 15.47
#